data_AF-A0A931AKI6-F1
#
_entry.id   AF-A0A931AKI6-F1
#
_cell.length_a   1.000
_cell.length_b   1.000
_cell.length_c   1.000
_cell.angle_alpha   90.00
_cell.angle_beta   90.00
_cell.angle_gamma   90.00
#
_symmetry.space_group_name_H-M   'P 1'
#
loop_
_entity.id
_entity.type
_entity.pdbx_description
1 polymer ?
#
loop_
_entity_poly.entity_id
_entity_poly.type
_entity_poly.pdbx_seq_one_letter_code
_entity_poly.pdbx_strand_id
1 'polypeptide(L)'
;MVFPFSYMTISASIVVRREERVYKRLRGSALPTSALFAGDVVHATLIGAVQGALILAYAMAVTGAPLPRNIPLMLVAFLLGAAVFAALAIGTAGLIPNYEVAQLVALPVLFGSLLGAGMMFPLSVLPDWGQRVAELLPLTPIVTMMRTAYLGRDFGHDAAPVVGFLEGFQVSATGLGIGLLWIGVGLWSARKYFRWDPRRS
;
A
#
# COMPACT_ATOMS: atom_id res chain seq x y z
N MET A 1 0.75 -1.80 9.04
CA MET A 1 -0.71 -1.66 9.21
C MET A 1 -1.30 -0.46 8.48
N VAL A 2 -0.58 0.65 8.33
CA VAL A 2 -1.11 1.87 7.68
C VAL A 2 -1.64 1.66 6.25
N PHE A 3 -0.90 0.98 5.37
CA PHE A 3 -1.26 0.91 3.94
C PHE A 3 -2.57 0.16 3.63
N PRO A 4 -2.85 -1.01 4.24
CA PRO A 4 -4.17 -1.66 4.08
C PRO A 4 -5.34 -0.78 4.51
N PHE A 5 -5.20 0.03 5.57
CA PHE A 5 -6.24 0.97 5.98
C PHE A 5 -6.43 2.09 4.96
N SER A 6 -5.34 2.62 4.38
CA SER A 6 -5.44 3.58 3.28
C SER A 6 -6.22 3.00 2.09
N TYR A 7 -5.98 1.73 1.74
CA TYR A 7 -6.76 1.04 0.70
C TYR A 7 -8.25 0.96 1.04
N MET A 8 -8.59 0.60 2.28
CA MET A 8 -9.98 0.53 2.74
C MET A 8 -10.68 1.87 2.58
N THR A 9 -10.06 2.95 3.08
CA THR A 9 -10.61 4.30 3.02
C THR A 9 -10.82 4.77 1.58
N ILE A 10 -9.83 4.58 0.70
CA ILE A 10 -9.92 4.99 -0.71
C ILE A 10 -10.99 4.16 -1.44
N SER A 11 -11.01 2.85 -1.26
CA SER A 11 -12.00 1.99 -1.93
C SER A 11 -13.43 2.34 -1.51
N ALA A 12 -13.64 2.55 -0.20
CA ALA A 12 -14.91 2.97 0.37
C ALA A 12 -15.36 4.35 -0.13
N SER A 13 -14.47 5.35 -0.12
CA SER A 13 -14.82 6.71 -0.56
C SER A 13 -15.27 6.72 -2.03
N ILE A 14 -14.59 5.97 -2.90
CA ILE A 14 -14.95 5.87 -4.31
C ILE A 14 -16.33 5.22 -4.48
N VAL A 15 -16.59 4.13 -3.76
CA VAL A 15 -17.86 3.39 -3.85
C VAL A 15 -19.03 4.23 -3.35
N VAL A 16 -18.89 4.87 -2.17
CA VAL A 16 -19.94 5.74 -1.60
C VAL A 16 -20.26 6.91 -2.53
N ARG A 17 -19.23 7.61 -3.04
CA ARG A 17 -19.43 8.73 -3.99
C ARG A 17 -20.13 8.27 -5.28
N ARG A 18 -19.93 7.01 -5.70
CA ARG A 18 -20.64 6.43 -6.85
C ARG A 18 -22.11 6.18 -6.53
N GLU A 19 -22.42 5.62 -5.36
CA GLU A 19 -23.80 5.36 -4.91
C GLU A 19 -24.60 6.65 -4.75
N GLU A 20 -24.01 7.68 -4.14
CA GLU A 20 -24.62 8.99 -3.96
C GLU A 20 -24.81 9.79 -5.27
N ARG A 21 -24.36 9.22 -6.40
CA ARG A 21 -24.36 9.84 -7.73
C ARG A 21 -23.66 11.20 -7.73
N VAL A 22 -22.67 11.40 -6.85
CA VAL A 22 -21.86 12.62 -6.78
C VAL A 22 -21.21 12.88 -8.15
N TYR A 23 -20.80 11.84 -8.86
CA TYR A 23 -20.28 11.94 -10.23
C TYR A 23 -21.29 12.47 -11.27
N LYS A 24 -22.61 12.28 -11.07
CA LYS A 24 -23.64 12.90 -11.93
C LYS A 24 -23.83 14.38 -11.62
N ARG A 25 -23.68 14.80 -10.37
CA ARG A 25 -23.72 16.21 -9.96
C ARG A 25 -22.45 16.95 -10.42
N LEU A 26 -21.31 16.27 -10.39
CA LEU A 26 -20.03 16.77 -10.88
C LEU A 26 -19.99 16.94 -12.41
N ARG A 27 -20.84 16.28 -13.19
CA ARG A 27 -20.99 16.60 -14.62
C ARG A 27 -21.48 18.03 -14.88
N GLY A 28 -22.07 18.68 -13.87
CA GLY A 28 -22.40 20.11 -13.91
C GLY A 28 -21.34 21.02 -13.28
N SER A 29 -20.27 20.48 -12.69
CA SER A 29 -19.17 21.26 -12.11
C SER A 29 -17.90 21.13 -12.96
N ALA A 30 -17.03 22.14 -12.93
CA ALA A 30 -15.77 22.15 -13.68
C ALA A 30 -14.68 21.22 -13.11
N LEU A 31 -14.99 20.39 -12.10
CA LEU A 31 -13.98 19.60 -11.40
C LEU A 31 -13.69 18.27 -12.12
N PRO A 32 -12.44 18.04 -12.57
CA PRO A 32 -12.07 16.79 -13.21
C PRO A 32 -12.04 15.66 -12.18
N THR A 33 -12.48 14.46 -12.58
CA THR A 33 -12.54 13.33 -11.63
C THR A 33 -11.18 12.86 -11.13
N SER A 34 -10.12 13.11 -11.90
CA SER A 34 -8.74 12.90 -11.44
C SER A 34 -8.41 13.70 -10.19
N ALA A 35 -8.97 14.91 -10.02
CA ALA A 35 -8.75 15.73 -8.83
C ALA A 35 -9.40 15.12 -7.58
N LEU A 36 -10.52 14.41 -7.74
CA LEU A 36 -11.19 13.70 -6.64
C LEU A 36 -10.38 12.49 -6.17
N PHE A 37 -9.91 11.66 -7.10
CA PHE A 37 -9.05 10.54 -6.74
C PHE A 37 -7.72 11.02 -6.16
N ALA A 38 -7.12 12.06 -6.74
CA ALA A 38 -5.91 12.66 -6.20
C ALA A 38 -6.14 13.18 -4.78
N GLY A 39 -7.27 13.81 -4.49
CA GLY A 39 -7.65 14.25 -3.15
C GLY A 39 -7.73 13.10 -2.15
N ASP A 40 -8.43 12.01 -2.50
CA ASP A 40 -8.56 10.84 -1.63
C ASP A 40 -7.19 10.16 -1.38
N VAL A 41 -6.35 10.06 -2.42
CA VAL A 41 -4.99 9.50 -2.31
C VAL A 41 -4.08 10.37 -1.46
N VAL A 42 -4.08 11.70 -1.68
CA VAL A 42 -3.28 12.65 -0.90
C VAL A 42 -3.72 12.63 0.56
N HIS A 43 -5.02 12.64 0.82
CA HIS A 43 -5.58 12.56 2.16
C HIS A 43 -5.16 11.28 2.87
N ALA A 44 -5.34 10.11 2.24
CA ALA A 44 -4.97 8.83 2.81
C ALA A 44 -3.45 8.71 3.04
N THR A 45 -2.64 9.30 2.16
CA THR A 45 -1.18 9.33 2.28
C THR A 45 -0.75 10.22 3.45
N LEU A 46 -1.36 11.40 3.61
CA LEU A 46 -1.08 12.32 4.72
C LEU A 46 -1.45 11.69 6.06
N ILE A 47 -2.66 11.15 6.19
CA ILE A 47 -3.08 10.44 7.41
C ILE A 47 -2.12 9.29 7.69
N GLY A 48 -1.77 8.51 6.66
CA GLY A 48 -0.85 7.41 6.82
C GLY A 48 0.55 7.84 7.26
N ALA A 49 1.05 8.97 6.76
CA ALA A 49 2.35 9.51 7.12
C ALA A 49 2.36 9.96 8.58
N VAL A 50 1.29 10.65 9.02
CA VAL A 50 1.11 11.05 10.41
C VAL A 50 1.03 9.82 11.32
N GLN A 51 0.21 8.82 10.98
CA GLN A 51 0.12 7.57 11.75
C GLN A 51 1.45 6.83 11.82
N GLY A 52 2.16 6.71 10.69
CA GLY A 52 3.48 6.07 10.63
C GLY A 52 4.51 6.80 11.50
N ALA A 53 4.54 8.13 11.44
CA ALA A 53 5.43 8.95 12.26
C ALA A 53 5.10 8.82 13.75
N LEU A 54 3.82 8.82 14.13
CA LEU A 54 3.39 8.63 15.52
C LEU A 54 3.76 7.23 16.05
N ILE A 55 3.53 6.18 15.26
CA ILE A 55 3.91 4.81 15.63
C ILE A 55 5.43 4.71 15.80
N LEU A 56 6.21 5.30 14.89
CA LEU A 56 7.67 5.28 14.98
C LEU A 56 8.15 6.07 16.21
N ALA A 57 7.62 7.26 16.45
CA ALA A 57 7.95 8.08 17.61
C ALA A 57 7.62 7.36 18.92
N TYR A 58 6.44 6.73 18.99
CA TYR A 58 6.03 5.92 20.13
C TYR A 58 6.97 4.72 20.34
N ALA A 59 7.29 3.98 19.27
CA ALA A 59 8.20 2.84 19.35
C ALA A 59 9.59 3.27 19.84
N MET A 60 10.15 4.37 19.33
CA MET A 60 11.44 4.91 19.78
C MET A 60 11.39 5.35 21.24
N ALA A 61 10.30 6.01 21.67
CA ALA A 61 10.15 6.47 23.05
C ALA A 61 10.07 5.30 24.05
N VAL A 62 9.41 4.20 23.68
CA VAL A 62 9.25 3.03 24.56
C VAL A 62 10.49 2.11 24.54
N THR A 63 11.11 1.91 23.38
CA THR A 63 12.21 0.95 23.21
C THR A 63 13.60 1.58 23.31
N GLY A 64 13.71 2.92 23.27
CA GLY A 64 14.98 3.62 23.17
C GLY A 64 15.71 3.38 21.84
N ALA A 65 15.02 2.86 20.82
CA ALA A 65 15.65 2.52 19.55
C ALA A 65 16.16 3.77 18.80
N PRO A 66 17.27 3.66 18.06
CA PRO A 66 17.83 4.77 17.30
C PRO A 66 16.92 5.18 16.13
N LEU A 67 17.17 6.38 15.60
CA LEU A 67 16.55 6.85 14.36
C LEU A 67 16.87 5.90 13.19
N PRO A 68 16.00 5.83 12.16
CA PRO A 68 16.25 5.01 10.97
C PRO A 68 17.61 5.34 10.35
N ARG A 69 18.40 4.32 10.02
CA ARG A 69 19.72 4.51 9.39
C ARG A 69 19.65 5.21 8.03
N ASN A 70 18.56 5.00 7.27
CA ASN A 70 18.37 5.59 5.95
C ASN A 70 16.97 6.19 5.82
N ILE A 71 16.83 7.45 6.26
CA ILE A 71 15.56 8.20 6.20
C ILE A 71 15.05 8.36 4.75
N PRO A 72 15.89 8.69 3.75
CA PRO A 72 15.43 8.78 2.36
C PRO A 72 14.83 7.47 1.83
N LEU A 73 15.47 6.33 2.11
CA LEU A 73 14.94 5.02 1.71
C LEU A 73 13.61 4.71 2.42
N MET A 74 13.49 5.09 3.69
CA MET A 74 12.24 4.95 4.45
C MET A 74 11.10 5.76 3.80
N LEU A 75 11.37 7.00 3.38
CA LEU A 75 10.39 7.85 2.69
C LEU A 75 10.01 7.27 1.33
N VAL A 76 10.98 6.79 0.55
CA VAL A 76 10.71 6.14 -0.74
C VAL A 76 9.85 4.89 -0.57
N ALA A 77 10.18 4.02 0.40
CA ALA A 77 9.40 2.83 0.70
C ALA A 77 7.96 3.18 1.13
N PHE A 78 7.81 4.21 1.97
CA PHE A 78 6.51 4.69 2.40
C PHE A 78 5.65 5.22 1.24
N LEU A 79 6.22 6.08 0.39
CA LEU A 79 5.52 6.64 -0.76
C LEU A 79 5.16 5.56 -1.79
N LEU A 80 6.07 4.60 -2.03
CA LEU A 80 5.79 3.45 -2.87
C LEU A 80 4.61 2.65 -2.32
N GLY A 81 4.60 2.38 -1.01
CA GLY A 81 3.51 1.64 -0.39
C GLY A 81 2.17 2.36 -0.47
N ALA A 82 2.16 3.67 -0.22
CA ALA A 82 0.96 4.49 -0.41
C ALA A 82 0.46 4.43 -1.86
N ALA A 83 1.36 4.54 -2.84
CA ALA A 83 1.03 4.49 -4.26
C ALA A 83 0.50 3.12 -4.70
N VAL A 84 1.12 2.02 -4.25
CA VAL A 84 0.69 0.64 -4.53
C VAL A 84 -0.73 0.41 -4.02
N PHE A 85 -0.98 0.70 -2.75
CA PHE A 85 -2.29 0.45 -2.13
C PHE A 85 -3.36 1.40 -2.66
N ALA A 86 -3.01 2.65 -3.03
CA ALA A 86 -3.89 3.56 -3.74
C ALA A 86 -4.28 3.03 -5.13
N ALA A 87 -3.30 2.59 -5.93
CA ALA A 87 -3.54 2.04 -7.26
C ALA A 87 -4.41 0.77 -7.21
N LEU A 88 -4.14 -0.11 -6.24
CA LEU A 88 -4.95 -1.28 -5.99
C LEU A 88 -6.38 -0.91 -5.57
N ALA A 89 -6.56 0.05 -4.66
CA ALA A 89 -7.88 0.49 -4.20
C ALA A 89 -8.72 1.05 -5.35
N ILE A 90 -8.12 1.90 -6.19
CA ILE A 90 -8.80 2.44 -7.37
C ILE A 90 -9.14 1.31 -8.36
N GLY A 91 -8.22 0.36 -8.56
CA GLY A 91 -8.42 -0.78 -9.45
C GLY A 91 -9.55 -1.71 -9.01
N THR A 92 -9.62 -2.03 -7.73
CA THR A 92 -10.64 -2.92 -7.17
C THR A 92 -11.99 -2.22 -6.98
N ALA A 93 -12.01 -0.92 -6.68
CA ALA A 93 -13.24 -0.14 -6.55
C ALA A 93 -14.10 -0.15 -7.83
N GLY A 94 -13.49 -0.33 -9.00
CA GLY A 94 -14.21 -0.51 -10.27
C GLY A 94 -15.03 -1.81 -10.35
N LEU A 95 -14.63 -2.84 -9.61
CA LEU A 95 -15.31 -4.14 -9.56
C LEU A 95 -16.36 -4.21 -8.44
N ILE A 96 -16.21 -3.41 -7.39
CA ILE A 96 -17.06 -3.42 -6.21
C ILE A 96 -18.42 -2.76 -6.52
N PRO A 97 -19.55 -3.45 -6.33
CA PRO A 97 -20.89 -2.93 -6.64
C PRO A 97 -21.46 -2.00 -5.56
N ASN A 98 -21.12 -2.21 -4.29
CA ASN A 98 -21.66 -1.43 -3.18
C ASN A 98 -20.70 -1.37 -1.98
N TYR A 99 -20.98 -0.48 -1.03
CA TYR A 99 -20.12 -0.26 0.14
C TYR A 99 -19.92 -1.53 0.99
N GLU A 100 -20.97 -2.34 1.15
CA GLU A 100 -20.89 -3.59 1.92
C GLU A 100 -19.90 -4.57 1.31
N VAL A 101 -19.93 -4.75 -0.02
CA VAL A 101 -18.97 -5.59 -0.75
C VAL A 101 -17.56 -4.98 -0.70
N ALA A 102 -17.43 -3.65 -0.63
CA ALA A 102 -16.12 -3.00 -0.45
C ALA A 102 -15.45 -3.46 0.86
N GLN A 103 -16.22 -3.47 1.96
CA GLN A 103 -15.74 -3.93 3.27
C GLN A 103 -15.39 -5.42 3.25
N LEU A 104 -16.23 -6.25 2.62
CA LEU A 104 -15.97 -7.69 2.49
C LEU A 104 -14.70 -7.99 1.69
N VAL A 105 -14.47 -7.29 0.56
CA VAL A 105 -13.29 -7.47 -0.29
C VAL A 105 -12.01 -6.94 0.39
N ALA A 106 -12.13 -5.93 1.24
CA ALA A 106 -10.98 -5.40 1.96
C ALA A 106 -10.40 -6.34 3.00
N LEU A 107 -11.20 -7.23 3.60
CA LEU A 107 -10.73 -8.16 4.63
C LEU A 107 -9.67 -9.15 4.10
N PRO A 108 -9.90 -9.88 2.97
CA PRO A 108 -8.86 -10.70 2.36
C PRO A 108 -7.59 -9.92 2.00
N VAL A 109 -7.72 -8.67 1.53
CA VAL A 109 -6.57 -7.81 1.21
C VAL A 109 -5.78 -7.49 2.48
N LEU A 110 -6.46 -7.17 3.57
CA LEU A 110 -5.84 -6.92 4.87
C LEU A 110 -5.12 -8.16 5.38
N PHE A 111 -5.79 -9.31 5.44
CA PHE A 111 -5.19 -10.55 5.93
C PHE A 111 -4.03 -11.04 5.04
N GLY A 112 -4.21 -11.02 3.72
CA GLY A 112 -3.15 -11.37 2.78
C GLY A 112 -1.92 -10.47 2.96
N SER A 113 -2.14 -9.18 3.18
CA SER A 113 -1.06 -8.24 3.48
C SER A 113 -0.35 -8.56 4.81
N LEU A 114 -1.10 -8.83 5.88
CA LEU A 114 -0.54 -9.14 7.20
C LEU A 114 0.26 -10.45 7.21
N LEU A 115 -0.23 -11.47 6.50
CA LEU A 115 0.45 -12.75 6.33
C LEU A 115 1.70 -12.59 5.47
N GLY A 116 1.59 -11.91 4.33
CA GLY A 116 2.69 -11.68 3.38
C GLY A 116 3.85 -10.87 3.95
N ALA A 117 3.53 -9.85 4.76
CA ALA A 117 4.53 -9.01 5.40
C ALA A 117 5.35 -9.72 6.50
N GLY A 118 5.04 -10.98 6.79
CA GLY A 118 5.62 -11.73 7.90
C GLY A 118 5.36 -11.07 9.26
N MET A 119 4.24 -10.36 9.40
CA MET A 119 3.84 -9.69 10.65
C MET A 119 3.16 -10.65 11.62
N MET A 120 2.40 -11.62 11.10
CA MET A 120 1.73 -12.65 11.92
C MET A 120 2.59 -13.90 12.11
N PHE A 121 3.30 -14.32 11.06
CA PHE A 121 4.20 -15.47 11.09
C PHE A 121 5.51 -15.10 10.37
N PRO A 122 6.68 -15.50 10.89
CA PRO A 122 7.93 -15.36 10.15
C PRO A 122 7.81 -16.04 8.78
N LEU A 123 8.29 -15.38 7.72
CA LEU A 123 8.24 -15.98 6.37
C LEU A 123 9.00 -17.31 6.30
N SER A 124 10.05 -17.46 7.13
CA SER A 124 10.87 -18.68 7.22
C SER A 124 10.14 -19.93 7.71
N VAL A 125 8.95 -19.81 8.31
CA VAL A 125 8.15 -20.98 8.72
C VAL A 125 7.20 -21.48 7.63
N LEU A 126 7.05 -20.73 6.53
CA LEU A 126 6.25 -21.17 5.39
C LEU A 126 7.04 -22.16 4.53
N PRO A 127 6.38 -23.14 3.88
CA PRO A 127 7.01 -23.96 2.85
C PRO A 127 7.56 -23.11 1.70
N ASP A 128 8.54 -23.61 0.95
CA ASP A 128 9.22 -22.86 -0.13
C ASP A 128 8.26 -22.20 -1.12
N TRP A 129 7.16 -22.88 -1.48
CA TRP A 129 6.14 -22.32 -2.36
C TRP A 129 5.39 -21.14 -1.73
N GLY A 130 5.13 -21.19 -0.43
CA GLY A 130 4.45 -20.14 0.33
C GLY A 130 5.33 -18.91 0.51
N GLN A 131 6.64 -19.11 0.68
CA GLN A 131 7.62 -18.02 0.72
C GLN A 131 7.65 -17.23 -0.59
N ARG A 132 7.73 -17.92 -1.74
CA ARG A 132 7.72 -17.28 -3.07
C ARG A 132 6.45 -16.50 -3.33
N VAL A 133 5.29 -17.02 -2.94
CA VAL A 133 4.01 -16.31 -3.07
C VAL A 133 4.00 -15.08 -2.17
N ALA A 134 4.50 -15.21 -0.94
CA ALA A 134 4.54 -14.12 0.00
C ALA A 134 5.49 -13.00 -0.46
N GLU A 135 6.62 -13.31 -1.06
CA GLU A 135 7.54 -12.33 -1.65
C GLU A 135 6.92 -11.50 -2.79
N LEU A 136 5.98 -12.09 -3.53
CA LEU A 136 5.27 -11.41 -4.61
C LEU A 136 4.10 -10.55 -4.12
N LEU A 137 3.67 -10.68 -2.87
CA LEU A 137 2.58 -9.87 -2.32
C LEU A 137 2.98 -8.40 -2.28
N PRO A 138 2.04 -7.47 -2.54
CA PRO A 138 2.35 -6.04 -2.67
C PRO A 138 2.95 -5.44 -1.39
N LEU A 139 2.58 -5.95 -0.21
CA LEU A 139 3.06 -5.42 1.07
C LEU A 139 4.48 -5.86 1.43
N THR A 140 4.86 -7.07 1.04
CA THR A 140 6.14 -7.69 1.40
C THR A 140 7.35 -6.86 0.98
N PRO A 141 7.51 -6.43 -0.29
CA PRO A 141 8.66 -5.63 -0.71
C PRO A 141 8.71 -4.29 0.03
N ILE A 142 7.55 -3.67 0.32
CA ILE A 142 7.49 -2.41 1.08
C ILE A 142 8.03 -2.61 2.50
N VAL A 143 7.59 -3.68 3.18
CA VAL A 143 8.01 -3.97 4.55
C VAL A 143 9.49 -4.34 4.60
N THR A 144 9.98 -5.13 3.63
CA THR A 144 11.40 -5.46 3.50
C THR A 144 12.24 -4.20 3.31
N MET A 145 11.83 -3.29 2.41
CA MET A 145 12.50 -2.01 2.21
C MET A 145 12.50 -1.13 3.47
N MET A 146 11.39 -1.05 4.19
CA MET A 146 11.29 -0.30 5.45
C MET A 146 12.21 -0.90 6.53
N ARG A 147 12.31 -2.23 6.63
CA ARG A 147 13.25 -2.92 7.53
C ARG A 147 14.70 -2.61 7.16
N THR A 148 15.04 -2.71 5.88
CA THR A 148 16.37 -2.35 5.34
C THR A 148 16.71 -0.90 5.64
N ALA A 149 15.76 0.03 5.48
CA ALA A 149 15.93 1.45 5.77
C ALA A 149 16.15 1.74 7.26
N TYR A 150 15.44 1.02 8.13
CA TYR A 150 15.54 1.21 9.57
C TYR A 150 16.85 0.64 10.14
N LEU A 151 17.13 -0.63 9.82
CA LEU A 151 18.20 -1.41 10.44
C LEU A 151 19.53 -1.32 9.66
N GLY A 152 19.50 -0.86 8.40
CA GLY A 152 20.68 -0.81 7.53
C GLY A 152 21.29 -2.19 7.29
N ARG A 153 20.43 -3.21 7.14
CA ARG A 153 20.81 -4.58 6.79
C ARG A 153 19.99 -5.05 5.60
N ASP A 154 20.55 -5.95 4.81
CA ASP A 154 19.86 -6.54 3.68
C ASP A 154 18.80 -7.56 4.12
N PHE A 155 17.53 -7.15 4.19
CA PHE A 155 16.44 -8.08 4.44
C PHE A 155 15.87 -8.73 3.17
N GLY A 156 16.47 -8.47 2.01
CA GLY A 156 16.11 -9.07 0.72
C GLY A 156 16.87 -10.35 0.41
N HIS A 157 17.99 -10.62 1.10
CA HIS A 157 18.82 -11.81 0.91
C HIS A 157 19.16 -12.51 2.24
N ASP A 158 19.34 -13.83 2.21
CA ASP A 158 19.43 -14.72 3.38
C ASP A 158 20.51 -14.37 4.42
N ALA A 159 21.54 -13.62 4.05
CA ALA A 159 22.70 -13.35 4.90
C ALA A 159 22.60 -12.06 5.75
N ALA A 160 21.59 -11.21 5.52
CA ALA A 160 21.43 -9.90 6.16
C ALA A 160 22.71 -9.09 6.45
N PRO A 161 23.64 -8.95 5.48
CA PRO A 161 24.83 -8.12 5.65
C PRO A 161 24.45 -6.68 5.99
N VAL A 162 25.33 -6.00 6.73
CA VAL A 162 25.20 -4.56 6.94
C VAL A 162 25.42 -3.87 5.61
N VAL A 163 24.44 -3.08 5.19
CA VAL A 163 24.49 -2.35 3.91
C VAL A 163 24.80 -0.87 4.16
N GLY A 164 25.64 -0.31 3.30
CA GLY A 164 25.88 1.12 3.25
C GLY A 164 24.63 1.92 2.83
N PHE A 165 24.72 3.24 2.92
CA PHE A 165 23.60 4.13 2.58
C PHE A 165 23.11 3.96 1.13
N LEU A 166 24.03 3.90 0.16
CA LEU A 166 23.71 3.72 -1.26
C LEU A 166 23.37 2.26 -1.61
N GLU A 167 24.03 1.30 -0.97
CA GLU A 167 23.77 -0.13 -1.14
C GLU A 167 22.35 -0.50 -0.69
N GLY A 168 21.81 0.18 0.33
CA GLY A 168 20.43 0.01 0.76
C GLY A 168 19.40 0.27 -0.36
N PHE A 169 19.68 1.20 -1.28
CA PHE A 169 18.85 1.44 -2.46
C PHE A 169 19.00 0.34 -3.51
N GLN A 170 20.22 -0.17 -3.70
CA GLN A 170 20.49 -1.25 -4.66
C GLN A 170 19.83 -2.57 -4.24
N VAL A 171 19.97 -2.94 -2.96
CA VAL A 171 19.28 -4.12 -2.39
C VAL A 171 17.76 -3.98 -2.48
N SER A 172 17.26 -2.76 -2.30
CA SER A 172 15.83 -2.46 -2.41
C SER A 172 15.31 -2.36 -3.86
N ALA A 173 16.17 -2.45 -4.88
CA ALA A 173 15.78 -2.26 -6.27
C ALA A 173 14.77 -3.31 -6.75
N THR A 174 14.92 -4.56 -6.32
CA THR A 174 13.94 -5.62 -6.61
C THR A 174 12.59 -5.30 -6.00
N GLY A 175 12.57 -4.83 -4.75
CA GLY A 175 11.35 -4.40 -4.07
C GLY A 175 10.67 -3.21 -4.75
N LEU A 176 11.46 -2.23 -5.20
CA LEU A 176 10.98 -1.11 -6.02
C LEU A 176 10.34 -1.62 -7.32
N GLY A 177 10.99 -2.56 -8.01
CA GLY A 177 10.48 -3.16 -9.24
C GLY A 177 9.13 -3.86 -9.04
N ILE A 178 8.99 -4.66 -7.99
CA ILE A 178 7.74 -5.35 -7.64
C ILE A 178 6.65 -4.33 -7.28
N GLY A 179 6.98 -3.28 -6.50
CA GLY A 179 6.03 -2.22 -6.18
C GLY A 179 5.54 -1.47 -7.42
N LEU A 180 6.45 -1.10 -8.33
CA LEU A 180 6.09 -0.46 -9.61
C LEU A 180 5.23 -1.37 -10.49
N LEU A 181 5.51 -2.68 -10.50
CA LEU A 181 4.67 -3.66 -11.19
C LEU A 181 3.24 -3.65 -10.63
N TRP A 182 3.09 -3.64 -9.30
CA TRP A 182 1.77 -3.58 -8.67
C TRP A 182 1.03 -2.26 -8.92
N ILE A 183 1.73 -1.14 -8.98
CA ILE A 183 1.15 0.14 -9.42
C ILE A 183 0.64 0.01 -10.85
N GLY A 184 1.44 -0.59 -11.75
CA GLY A 184 1.04 -0.88 -13.12
C GLY A 184 -0.22 -1.75 -13.21
N VAL A 185 -0.27 -2.84 -12.44
CA VAL A 185 -1.42 -3.75 -12.35
C VAL A 185 -2.67 -3.04 -11.81
N GLY A 186 -2.52 -2.22 -10.76
CA GLY A 186 -3.60 -1.44 -10.18
C GLY A 186 -4.17 -0.42 -11.17
N LEU A 187 -3.31 0.34 -11.85
CA LEU A 187 -3.71 1.32 -12.87
C LEU A 187 -4.32 0.65 -14.11
N TRP A 188 -3.79 -0.48 -14.56
CA TRP A 188 -4.37 -1.27 -15.65
C TRP A 188 -5.76 -1.78 -15.27
N SER A 189 -5.91 -2.33 -14.06
CA SER A 189 -7.20 -2.79 -13.53
C SER A 189 -8.20 -1.64 -13.44
N ALA A 190 -7.76 -0.47 -12.96
CA ALA A 190 -8.58 0.74 -12.94
C ALA A 190 -9.07 1.11 -14.34
N ARG A 191 -8.18 1.17 -15.35
CA ARG A 191 -8.58 1.50 -16.72
C ARG A 191 -9.54 0.49 -17.34
N LYS A 192 -9.38 -0.79 -17.02
CA LYS A 192 -10.16 -1.88 -17.62
C LYS A 192 -11.54 -2.08 -16.97
N TYR A 193 -11.60 -1.97 -15.64
CA TYR A 193 -12.79 -2.34 -14.87
C TYR A 193 -13.58 -1.15 -14.35
N PHE A 194 -12.98 0.04 -14.27
CA PHE A 194 -13.67 1.22 -13.76
C PHE A 194 -14.77 1.66 -14.73
N ARG A 195 -16.02 1.46 -14.30
CA ARG A 195 -17.22 1.93 -15.00
C ARG A 195 -17.86 3.04 -14.18
N TRP A 196 -18.10 4.17 -14.83
CA TRP A 196 -18.64 5.40 -14.24
C TRP A 196 -20.10 5.29 -13.81
N ASP A 197 -20.86 4.36 -14.40
CA ASP A 197 -22.26 4.15 -14.05
C ASP A 197 -22.44 3.08 -12.97
N PRO A 198 -23.32 3.32 -11.97
CA PRO A 198 -23.68 2.30 -10.99
C PRO A 198 -24.29 1.10 -11.71
N ARG A 199 -23.77 -0.11 -11.45
CA ARG A 199 -24.37 -1.36 -11.94
C ARG A 199 -25.75 -1.46 -11.30
N ARG A 200 -26.79 -1.46 -12.13
CA ARG A 200 -28.17 -1.67 -11.69
C ARG A 200 -28.27 -3.13 -11.22
N SER A 201 -28.51 -3.35 -9.93
CA SER A 201 -29.14 -4.58 -9.43
C SER A 201 -30.65 -4.42 -9.51
#